data_AF-A0A495Q9W6-F1
#
_entry.id   AF-A0A495Q9W6-F1
#
_cell.length_a   1.000
_cell.length_b   1.000
_cell.length_c   1.000
_cell.angle_alpha   90.00
_cell.angle_beta   90.00
_cell.angle_gamma   90.00
#
_symmetry.space_group_name_H-M   'P 1'
#
loop_
_entity.id
_entity.type
_entity.pdbx_description
1 polymer ?
#
loop_
_entity_poly.entity_id
_entity_poly.type
_entity_poly.pdbx_seq_one_letter_code
_entity_poly.pdbx_strand_id
1 'polypeptide(L)'
;MDLHGELVIGSMVATPHRALLFLYAETPVHAGGEGASGALDLPIQREVGTGYPIIKGESLKGALREHTRSRLDPATWTTIFGAEPPKRGQAAGPLTPGSIRVHEAQLVALPVPTLVDTFAWALSPLVRARLARRASLVGVEIGPADTPDDPGDDSAWVVGGTNVRQNAVLGSYQVTAQGSPNVREWAAAVADLALPPTPEHAFFRNLLAKRLYVVSADLFKALSRECTPVVARVQLGAEVDGVPTKTVAHGPFYSEYLPAETVMVALLETRRVAELDTLAGELDGQVVQVGGDETVGKGLMWCRVVRPGTQAGEADS
;
A
#
# COMPACT_ATOMS: atom_id res chain seq x y z
N MET A 1 6.69 -21.10 57.22
CA MET A 1 6.20 -19.86 57.82
C MET A 1 6.28 -18.82 56.73
N ASP A 2 5.12 -18.50 56.17
CA ASP A 2 4.92 -17.45 55.18
C ASP A 2 5.30 -16.08 55.74
N LEU A 3 5.72 -15.19 54.85
CA LEU A 3 5.38 -13.77 54.91
C LEU A 3 5.15 -13.29 53.48
N HIS A 4 3.89 -13.41 53.06
CA HIS A 4 3.32 -12.81 51.87
C HIS A 4 3.55 -11.30 51.87
N GLY A 5 4.11 -10.82 50.77
CA GLY A 5 4.22 -9.40 50.42
C GLY A 5 4.19 -9.25 48.90
N GLU A 6 3.24 -9.93 48.24
CA GLU A 6 2.91 -9.64 46.84
C GLU A 6 2.25 -8.26 46.78
N LEU A 7 3.05 -7.24 46.49
CA LEU A 7 2.54 -5.99 45.95
C LEU A 7 2.29 -6.20 44.45
N VAL A 8 1.13 -6.77 44.11
CA VAL A 8 0.64 -6.79 42.73
C VAL A 8 0.24 -5.36 42.34
N ILE A 9 1.16 -4.64 41.71
CA ILE A 9 0.84 -3.48 40.88
C ILE A 9 1.43 -3.74 39.49
N GLY A 10 0.85 -4.71 38.79
CA GLY A 10 1.10 -4.93 37.38
C GLY A 10 -0.16 -4.60 36.63
N SER A 11 -0.29 -3.38 36.11
CA SER A 11 -1.24 -3.16 35.01
C SER A 11 -0.80 -4.08 33.87
N MET A 12 -1.47 -5.21 33.68
CA MET A 12 -1.32 -6.01 32.48
C MET A 12 -1.71 -5.12 31.31
N VAL A 13 -0.72 -4.53 30.64
CA VAL A 13 -0.97 -3.81 29.40
C VAL A 13 -1.39 -4.88 28.41
N ALA A 14 -2.70 -5.01 28.18
CA ALA A 14 -3.24 -5.94 27.20
C ALA A 14 -2.51 -5.74 25.87
N THR A 15 -2.00 -6.84 25.31
CA THR A 15 -1.32 -6.85 24.01
C THR A 15 -2.28 -6.29 22.96
N PRO A 16 -1.85 -5.32 22.14
CA PRO A 16 -2.75 -4.72 21.16
C PRO A 16 -3.10 -5.74 20.07
N HIS A 17 -4.34 -5.65 19.58
CA HIS A 17 -4.84 -6.39 18.43
C HIS A 17 -4.34 -5.72 17.14
N ARG A 18 -3.95 -6.53 16.16
CA ARG A 18 -3.36 -6.06 14.91
C ARG A 18 -3.91 -6.79 13.70
N ALA A 19 -3.89 -6.11 12.57
CA ALA A 19 -4.15 -6.67 11.25
C ALA A 19 -3.23 -6.02 10.21
N LEU A 20 -2.91 -6.74 9.13
CA LEU A 20 -2.35 -6.12 7.92
C LEU A 20 -3.50 -5.61 7.06
N LEU A 21 -3.35 -4.40 6.52
CA LEU A 21 -4.21 -3.86 5.48
C LEU A 21 -3.39 -3.77 4.20
N PHE A 22 -3.59 -4.71 3.28
CA PHE A 22 -3.08 -4.60 1.93
C PHE A 22 -3.96 -3.66 1.10
N LEU A 23 -3.30 -2.89 0.25
CA LEU A 23 -3.91 -1.93 -0.66
C LEU A 23 -3.39 -2.23 -2.07
N TYR A 24 -4.28 -2.56 -2.99
CA TYR A 24 -3.95 -2.89 -4.38
C TYR A 24 -4.58 -1.86 -5.31
N ALA A 25 -3.75 -1.11 -6.04
CA ALA A 25 -4.19 0.03 -6.84
C ALA A 25 -4.94 -0.40 -8.09
N GLU A 26 -6.22 -0.02 -8.21
CA GLU A 26 -7.02 -0.19 -9.43
C GLU A 26 -6.73 0.96 -10.42
N THR A 27 -6.55 2.17 -9.91
CA THR A 27 -6.21 3.35 -10.71
C THR A 27 -4.91 3.96 -10.23
N PRO A 28 -4.23 4.81 -11.03
CA PRO A 28 -3.04 5.50 -10.55
C PRO A 28 -3.35 6.33 -9.30
N VAL A 29 -2.45 6.31 -8.31
CA VAL A 29 -2.69 6.89 -6.97
C VAL A 29 -1.78 8.09 -6.74
N HIS A 30 -2.38 9.25 -6.44
CA HIS A 30 -1.64 10.45 -6.04
C HIS A 30 -1.72 10.66 -4.52
N ALA A 31 -0.92 9.91 -3.76
CA ALA A 31 -0.69 10.23 -2.35
C ALA A 31 0.28 11.41 -2.29
N GLY A 32 -0.24 12.64 -2.27
CA GLY A 32 0.55 13.87 -2.43
C GLY A 32 1.64 14.04 -1.38
N GLY A 33 2.89 14.16 -1.87
CA GLY A 33 4.09 14.41 -1.08
C GLY A 33 4.25 15.87 -0.68
N GLU A 34 5.29 16.14 0.12
CA GLU A 34 5.64 17.51 0.49
C GLU A 34 6.68 18.10 -0.48
N GLY A 35 6.39 19.31 -0.98
CA GLY A 35 7.31 20.12 -1.77
C GLY A 35 7.46 19.68 -3.23
N ALA A 36 7.81 20.62 -4.10
CA ALA A 36 8.23 20.31 -5.46
C ALA A 36 9.60 19.61 -5.43
N SER A 37 9.80 18.61 -6.28
CA SER A 37 11.05 17.85 -6.40
C SER A 37 11.59 17.94 -7.83
N GLY A 38 12.56 18.84 -8.04
CA GLY A 38 13.15 19.06 -9.36
C GLY A 38 12.10 19.57 -10.35
N ALA A 39 11.83 18.79 -11.40
CA ALA A 39 10.81 19.11 -12.41
C ALA A 39 9.38 18.67 -12.02
N LEU A 40 9.21 17.99 -10.88
CA LEU A 40 7.91 17.56 -10.38
C LEU A 40 7.33 18.61 -9.44
N ASP A 41 6.21 19.21 -9.82
CA ASP A 41 5.46 20.15 -8.97
C ASP A 41 4.74 19.41 -7.85
N LEU A 42 4.16 18.24 -8.19
CA LEU A 42 3.33 17.44 -7.29
C LEU A 42 3.87 15.99 -7.25
N PRO A 43 4.94 15.72 -6.49
CA PRO A 43 5.45 14.36 -6.31
C PRO A 43 4.54 13.54 -5.38
N ILE A 44 4.69 12.22 -5.41
CA ILE A 44 4.07 11.33 -4.41
C ILE A 44 4.89 11.29 -3.10
N GLN A 45 4.26 10.83 -2.02
CA GLN A 45 4.91 10.62 -0.73
C GLN A 45 5.99 9.53 -0.83
N ARG A 46 7.17 9.80 -0.27
CA ARG A 46 8.30 8.86 -0.22
C ARG A 46 8.93 8.82 1.17
N GLU A 47 9.38 7.64 1.58
CA GLU A 47 10.17 7.47 2.80
C GLU A 47 11.55 8.10 2.59
N VAL A 48 12.00 8.96 3.52
CA VAL A 48 13.26 9.70 3.38
C VAL A 48 14.48 8.78 3.25
N GLY A 49 14.54 7.70 4.03
CA GLY A 49 15.72 6.82 4.09
C GLY A 49 15.94 5.96 2.85
N THR A 50 14.86 5.46 2.23
CA THR A 50 14.94 4.55 1.07
C THR A 50 14.61 5.27 -0.24
N GLY A 51 13.78 6.31 -0.18
CA GLY A 51 13.16 6.92 -1.35
C GLY A 51 11.97 6.12 -1.91
N TYR A 52 11.56 5.02 -1.26
CA TYR A 52 10.42 4.24 -1.71
C TYR A 52 9.10 4.98 -1.49
N PRO A 53 8.13 4.84 -2.42
CA PRO A 53 6.79 5.36 -2.22
C PRO A 53 6.12 4.81 -0.96
N ILE A 54 5.39 5.68 -0.27
CA ILE A 54 4.62 5.38 0.93
C ILE A 54 3.25 6.06 0.86
N ILE A 55 2.32 5.64 1.71
CA ILE A 55 1.15 6.46 2.07
C ILE A 55 1.23 6.69 3.57
N LYS A 56 1.39 7.94 3.98
CA LYS A 56 1.49 8.32 5.40
C LYS A 56 0.25 7.85 6.17
N GLY A 57 0.46 7.44 7.43
CA GLY A 57 -0.60 6.86 8.27
C GLY A 57 -1.78 7.81 8.48
N GLU A 58 -1.52 9.11 8.59
CA GLU A 58 -2.56 10.14 8.71
C GLU A 58 -3.38 10.32 7.42
N SER A 59 -2.74 10.23 6.24
CA SER A 59 -3.43 10.28 4.94
C SER A 59 -4.31 9.06 4.76
N LEU A 60 -3.77 7.86 5.05
CA LEU A 60 -4.54 6.63 4.99
C LEU A 60 -5.68 6.62 6.01
N LYS A 61 -5.43 7.03 7.26
CA LYS A 61 -6.49 7.15 8.29
C LYS A 61 -7.60 8.08 7.84
N GLY A 62 -7.28 9.19 7.18
CA GLY A 62 -8.25 10.10 6.58
C GLY A 62 -9.12 9.42 5.53
N ALA A 63 -8.52 8.67 4.60
CA ALA A 63 -9.22 7.91 3.58
C ALA A 63 -10.18 6.85 4.19
N LEU A 64 -9.69 6.05 5.14
CA LEU A 64 -10.51 5.03 5.81
C LEU A 64 -11.64 5.66 6.63
N ARG A 65 -11.37 6.80 7.27
CA ARG A 65 -12.35 7.58 8.04
C ARG A 65 -13.48 8.07 7.14
N GLU A 66 -13.15 8.62 5.97
CA GLU A 66 -14.16 9.10 5.02
C GLU A 66 -14.96 7.94 4.42
N HIS A 67 -14.28 6.88 3.98
CA HIS A 67 -14.93 5.70 3.43
C HIS A 67 -15.98 5.12 4.37
N THR A 68 -15.68 5.03 5.67
CA THR A 68 -16.60 4.44 6.65
C THR A 68 -17.67 5.40 7.18
N ARG A 69 -17.67 6.69 6.79
CA ARG A 69 -18.53 7.72 7.39
C ARG A 69 -20.02 7.45 7.29
N SER A 70 -20.47 6.96 6.13
CA SER A 70 -21.88 6.63 5.86
C SER A 70 -22.20 5.16 6.12
N ARG A 71 -21.18 4.34 6.41
CA ARG A 71 -21.32 2.89 6.60
C ARG A 71 -21.44 2.49 8.07
N LEU A 72 -20.85 3.28 8.96
CA LEU A 72 -20.87 3.06 10.41
C LEU A 72 -21.81 4.05 11.10
N ASP A 73 -22.39 3.62 12.23
CA ASP A 73 -23.13 4.54 13.08
C ASP A 73 -22.19 5.62 13.67
N PRO A 74 -22.69 6.82 13.98
CA PRO A 74 -21.85 7.93 14.42
C PRO A 74 -21.03 7.63 15.68
N ALA A 75 -21.56 6.84 16.62
CA ALA A 75 -20.87 6.57 17.88
C ALA A 75 -19.69 5.61 17.67
N THR A 76 -19.89 4.54 16.89
CA THR A 76 -18.83 3.61 16.51
C THR A 76 -17.77 4.31 15.66
N TRP A 77 -18.19 5.11 14.68
CA TRP A 77 -17.27 5.87 13.83
C TRP A 77 -16.39 6.83 14.63
N THR A 78 -16.98 7.61 15.56
CA THR A 78 -16.21 8.49 16.45
C THR A 78 -15.32 7.70 17.42
N THR A 79 -15.74 6.53 17.87
CA THR A 79 -14.89 5.66 18.71
C THR A 79 -13.65 5.18 17.96
N ILE A 80 -13.81 4.77 16.70
CA ILE A 80 -12.69 4.26 15.87
C ILE A 80 -11.74 5.41 15.50
N PHE A 81 -12.25 6.50 14.94
CA PHE A 81 -11.42 7.54 14.32
C PHE A 81 -11.14 8.75 15.22
N GLY A 82 -11.94 8.95 16.26
CA GLY A 82 -11.90 10.09 17.15
C GLY A 82 -12.93 11.16 16.78
N ALA A 83 -13.02 12.18 17.63
CA ALA A 83 -13.92 13.32 17.42
C ALA A 83 -13.61 14.08 16.12
N GLU A 84 -14.60 14.77 15.57
CA GLU A 84 -14.37 15.73 14.48
C GLU A 84 -13.54 16.92 15.02
N PRO A 85 -12.55 17.41 14.26
CA PRO A 85 -11.85 18.63 14.62
C PRO A 85 -12.85 19.80 14.69
N PRO A 86 -12.68 20.74 15.63
CA PRO A 86 -13.53 21.92 15.68
C PRO A 86 -13.42 22.72 14.39
N LYS A 87 -14.57 23.15 13.85
CA LYS A 87 -14.59 24.09 12.73
C LYS A 87 -14.09 25.46 13.20
N ARG A 88 -13.34 26.16 12.34
CA ARG A 88 -12.80 27.50 12.64
C ARG A 88 -13.93 28.43 13.12
N GLY A 89 -13.82 28.95 14.34
CA GLY A 89 -14.82 29.85 14.95
C GLY A 89 -15.95 29.16 15.72
N GLN A 90 -15.93 27.83 15.89
CA GLN A 90 -16.87 27.10 16.76
C GLN A 90 -16.16 26.60 18.03
N ALA A 91 -16.90 26.56 19.14
CA ALA A 91 -16.40 25.97 20.38
C ALA A 91 -16.11 24.48 20.17
N ALA A 92 -14.91 24.03 20.56
CA ALA A 92 -14.55 22.63 20.46
C ALA A 92 -15.40 21.83 21.47
N GLY A 93 -16.16 20.84 20.96
CA GLY A 93 -16.69 19.78 21.81
C GLY A 93 -15.55 18.96 22.44
N PRO A 94 -15.86 18.00 23.33
CA PRO A 94 -14.85 17.16 23.95
C PRO A 94 -14.02 16.40 22.90
N LEU A 95 -12.72 16.69 22.85
CA LEU A 95 -11.77 16.07 21.95
C LEU A 95 -11.45 14.66 22.46
N THR A 96 -11.85 13.64 21.71
CA THR A 96 -11.58 12.24 22.05
C THR A 96 -10.71 11.61 20.96
N PRO A 97 -9.55 11.02 21.30
CA PRO A 97 -8.73 10.31 20.32
C PRO A 97 -9.43 9.03 19.85
N GLY A 98 -9.24 8.69 18.58
CA GLY A 98 -9.73 7.42 18.04
C GLY A 98 -9.00 6.20 18.61
N SER A 99 -9.69 5.07 18.67
CA SER A 99 -9.15 3.80 19.17
C SER A 99 -8.22 3.09 18.19
N ILE A 100 -8.32 3.38 16.88
CA ILE A 100 -7.49 2.74 15.84
C ILE A 100 -6.24 3.57 15.54
N ARG A 101 -5.09 2.90 15.49
CA ARG A 101 -3.83 3.40 14.95
C ARG A 101 -3.63 2.81 13.57
N VAL A 102 -3.57 3.68 12.57
CA VAL A 102 -3.29 3.33 11.18
C VAL A 102 -1.85 3.73 10.91
N HIS A 103 -1.01 2.74 10.64
CA HIS A 103 0.39 2.96 10.35
C HIS A 103 0.59 3.23 8.86
N GLU A 104 1.75 3.80 8.52
CA GLU A 104 2.15 4.07 7.13
C GLU A 104 2.05 2.82 6.25
N ALA A 105 1.44 2.98 5.07
CA ALA A 105 1.44 1.96 4.03
C ALA A 105 2.79 1.97 3.31
N GLN A 106 3.46 0.83 3.30
CA GLN A 106 4.74 0.62 2.64
C GLN A 106 4.56 -0.23 1.39
N LEU A 107 5.34 0.09 0.36
CA LEU A 107 5.35 -0.65 -0.90
C LEU A 107 5.69 -2.14 -0.67
N VAL A 108 4.93 -3.03 -1.29
CA VAL A 108 5.14 -4.49 -1.28
C VAL A 108 5.60 -4.98 -2.65
N ALA A 109 4.95 -4.51 -3.71
CA ALA A 109 5.27 -4.86 -5.07
C ALA A 109 4.93 -3.69 -6.01
N LEU A 110 5.86 -3.33 -6.89
CA LEU A 110 5.70 -2.26 -7.86
C LEU A 110 5.57 -2.85 -9.27
N PRO A 111 4.51 -2.54 -10.03
CA PRO A 111 4.45 -2.88 -11.44
C PRO A 111 5.50 -2.06 -12.21
N VAL A 112 6.38 -2.77 -12.91
CA VAL A 112 7.44 -2.20 -13.75
C VAL A 112 7.24 -2.66 -15.19
N PRO A 113 7.28 -1.74 -16.18
CA PRO A 113 7.19 -2.12 -17.58
C PRO A 113 8.30 -3.10 -17.96
N THR A 114 7.99 -4.04 -18.84
CA THR A 114 8.96 -5.03 -19.35
C THR A 114 8.92 -5.09 -20.86
N LEU A 115 10.06 -5.38 -21.50
CA LEU A 115 10.14 -5.44 -22.97
C LEU A 115 9.27 -6.56 -23.57
N VAL A 116 9.13 -7.67 -22.83
CA VAL A 116 8.27 -8.80 -23.16
C VAL A 116 7.28 -8.95 -22.02
N ASP A 117 6.09 -9.49 -22.27
CA ASP A 117 5.07 -9.76 -21.24
C ASP A 117 4.40 -8.50 -20.63
N THR A 118 4.57 -7.33 -21.25
CA THR A 118 3.94 -6.03 -20.86
C THR A 118 4.51 -5.42 -19.57
N PHE A 119 4.36 -6.12 -18.44
CA PHE A 119 4.93 -5.69 -17.16
C PHE A 119 5.14 -6.88 -16.22
N ALA A 120 5.93 -6.65 -15.18
CA ALA A 120 6.10 -7.55 -14.05
C ALA A 120 6.04 -6.75 -12.73
N TRP A 121 5.79 -7.42 -11.62
CA TRP A 121 5.97 -6.83 -10.30
C TRP A 121 7.43 -6.96 -9.87
N ALA A 122 8.02 -5.88 -9.39
CA ALA A 122 9.32 -5.85 -8.75
C ALA A 122 9.18 -5.64 -7.23
N LEU A 123 10.13 -6.18 -6.47
CA LEU A 123 10.38 -5.85 -5.06
C LEU A 123 11.86 -6.02 -4.71
N SER A 124 12.26 -5.60 -3.52
CA SER A 124 13.61 -5.82 -2.98
C SER A 124 13.64 -6.70 -1.72
N PRO A 125 14.78 -7.31 -1.38
CA PRO A 125 14.96 -8.01 -0.11
C PRO A 125 14.55 -7.17 1.11
N LEU A 126 14.79 -5.86 1.07
CA LEU A 126 14.37 -4.92 2.12
C LEU A 126 12.83 -4.85 2.27
N VAL A 127 12.09 -4.77 1.16
CA VAL A 127 10.62 -4.77 1.17
C VAL A 127 10.09 -6.06 1.77
N ARG A 128 10.65 -7.21 1.35
CA ARG A 128 10.26 -8.51 1.91
C ARG A 128 10.52 -8.59 3.41
N ALA A 129 11.73 -8.22 3.86
CA ALA A 129 12.08 -8.26 5.27
C ALA A 129 11.16 -7.36 6.12
N ARG A 130 10.77 -6.19 5.59
CA ARG A 130 9.78 -5.31 6.23
C ARG A 130 8.39 -5.95 6.31
N LEU A 131 7.94 -6.57 5.22
CA LEU A 131 6.65 -7.27 5.20
C LEU A 131 6.63 -8.44 6.19
N ALA A 132 7.67 -9.29 6.20
CA ALA A 132 7.79 -10.41 7.13
C ALA A 132 7.79 -9.93 8.60
N ARG A 133 8.53 -8.86 8.91
CA ARG A 133 8.52 -8.24 10.25
C ARG A 133 7.16 -7.65 10.63
N ARG A 134 6.38 -7.12 9.68
CA ARG A 134 5.01 -6.66 9.94
C ARG A 134 4.06 -7.84 10.16
N ALA A 135 4.18 -8.89 9.35
CA ALA A 135 3.37 -10.09 9.47
C ALA A 135 3.59 -10.81 10.80
N SER A 136 4.84 -10.85 11.30
CA SER A 136 5.14 -11.42 12.63
C SER A 136 4.50 -10.65 13.78
N LEU A 137 4.32 -9.32 13.67
CA LEU A 137 3.58 -8.54 14.67
C LEU A 137 2.09 -8.93 14.73
N VAL A 138 1.53 -9.40 13.60
CA VAL A 138 0.14 -9.86 13.46
C VAL A 138 0.02 -11.35 13.77
N GLY A 139 1.11 -12.12 13.79
CA GLY A 139 1.09 -13.58 13.93
C GLY A 139 0.69 -14.30 12.64
N VAL A 140 1.11 -13.76 11.49
CA VAL A 140 0.88 -14.34 10.15
C VAL A 140 2.23 -14.66 9.51
N GLU A 141 2.31 -15.80 8.84
CA GLU A 141 3.47 -16.20 8.05
C GLU A 141 3.23 -15.89 6.57
N ILE A 142 4.27 -15.40 5.88
CA ILE A 142 4.19 -15.03 4.46
C ILE A 142 5.31 -15.71 3.70
N GLY A 143 4.96 -16.84 3.05
CA GLY A 143 5.90 -17.63 2.25
C GLY A 143 7.04 -18.24 3.09
N PRO A 144 8.06 -18.80 2.43
CA PRO A 144 9.19 -19.42 3.13
C PRO A 144 10.01 -18.40 3.92
N ALA A 145 10.59 -18.82 5.04
CA ALA A 145 11.49 -17.99 5.84
C ALA A 145 12.81 -17.69 5.09
N ASP A 146 13.30 -18.66 4.32
CA ASP A 146 14.57 -18.53 3.60
C ASP A 146 14.44 -17.60 2.39
N THR A 147 15.32 -16.62 2.32
CA THR A 147 15.34 -15.62 1.26
C THR A 147 16.47 -15.87 0.29
N PRO A 148 16.27 -15.70 -1.03
CA PRO A 148 17.40 -15.43 -1.90
C PRO A 148 18.13 -14.18 -1.38
N ASP A 149 19.45 -14.25 -1.32
CA ASP A 149 20.29 -13.08 -1.03
C ASP A 149 20.04 -11.96 -2.05
N ASP A 150 20.54 -10.76 -1.75
CA ASP A 150 20.53 -9.65 -2.71
C ASP A 150 21.15 -10.12 -4.04
N PRO A 151 20.40 -10.09 -5.16
CA PRO A 151 20.94 -10.53 -6.44
C PRO A 151 22.02 -9.59 -6.98
N GLY A 152 22.15 -8.36 -6.44
CA GLY A 152 22.96 -7.28 -7.02
C GLY A 152 22.20 -6.53 -8.11
N ASP A 153 22.75 -5.39 -8.53
CA ASP A 153 22.06 -4.42 -9.41
C ASP A 153 21.84 -4.94 -10.85
N ASP A 154 22.73 -5.82 -11.33
CA ASP A 154 22.68 -6.35 -12.71
C ASP A 154 21.94 -7.69 -12.81
N SER A 155 21.31 -8.14 -11.73
CA SER A 155 20.65 -9.45 -11.65
C SER A 155 19.31 -9.39 -10.93
N ALA A 156 18.48 -10.39 -11.17
CA ALA A 156 17.19 -10.52 -10.50
C ALA A 156 16.86 -11.98 -10.22
N TRP A 157 16.23 -12.25 -9.08
CA TRP A 157 15.54 -13.51 -8.86
C TRP A 157 14.12 -13.43 -9.40
N VAL A 158 13.65 -14.45 -10.10
CA VAL A 158 12.30 -14.49 -10.66
C VAL A 158 11.57 -15.75 -10.28
N VAL A 159 10.24 -15.73 -10.43
CA VAL A 159 9.40 -16.93 -10.37
C VAL A 159 9.91 -17.92 -11.43
N GLY A 160 10.68 -18.94 -11.05
CA GLY A 160 11.40 -19.70 -12.07
C GLY A 160 12.09 -20.99 -11.64
N GLY A 161 12.15 -21.91 -12.61
CA GLY A 161 12.95 -23.15 -12.67
C GLY A 161 13.86 -23.08 -13.91
N THR A 162 13.84 -24.07 -14.80
CA THR A 162 14.80 -24.16 -15.93
C THR A 162 14.54 -23.26 -17.15
N ASN A 163 13.32 -22.74 -17.35
CA ASN A 163 12.94 -21.96 -18.55
C ASN A 163 12.78 -20.44 -18.28
N VAL A 164 13.72 -19.85 -17.55
CA VAL A 164 13.76 -18.40 -17.31
C VAL A 164 14.44 -17.71 -18.48
N ARG A 165 13.83 -16.64 -19.01
CA ARG A 165 14.51 -15.72 -19.93
C ARG A 165 15.60 -15.00 -19.15
N GLN A 166 16.85 -15.38 -19.35
CA GLN A 166 17.96 -14.84 -18.56
C GLN A 166 18.18 -13.34 -18.79
N ASN A 167 17.98 -12.83 -20.01
CA ASN A 167 18.09 -11.39 -20.25
C ASN A 167 16.69 -10.76 -20.19
N ALA A 168 16.41 -10.03 -19.11
CA ALA A 168 15.17 -9.29 -18.92
C ALA A 168 15.44 -7.79 -18.91
N VAL A 169 14.43 -7.00 -19.28
CA VAL A 169 14.46 -5.54 -19.19
C VAL A 169 13.31 -5.10 -18.30
N LEU A 170 13.64 -4.37 -17.23
CA LEU A 170 12.72 -3.79 -16.27
C LEU A 170 12.83 -2.27 -16.35
N GLY A 171 11.80 -1.60 -16.85
CA GLY A 171 11.86 -0.17 -17.18
C GLY A 171 13.00 0.12 -18.18
N SER A 172 14.00 0.87 -17.73
CA SER A 172 15.22 1.25 -18.46
C SER A 172 16.42 0.32 -18.21
N TYR A 173 16.30 -0.67 -17.33
CA TYR A 173 17.42 -1.48 -16.84
C TYR A 173 17.39 -2.89 -17.41
N GLN A 174 18.55 -3.37 -17.86
CA GLN A 174 18.75 -4.77 -18.23
C GLN A 174 19.25 -5.55 -17.01
N VAL A 175 18.66 -6.71 -16.75
CA VAL A 175 19.06 -7.61 -15.65
C VAL A 175 19.24 -9.04 -16.15
N THR A 176 20.14 -9.76 -15.49
CA THR A 176 20.30 -11.21 -15.63
C THR A 176 19.36 -11.93 -14.65
N ALA A 177 18.24 -12.44 -15.16
CA ALA A 177 17.22 -13.13 -14.39
C ALA A 177 17.57 -14.60 -14.13
N GLN A 178 17.44 -15.01 -12.87
CA GLN A 178 17.68 -16.38 -12.40
C GLN A 178 16.44 -16.91 -11.67
N GLY A 179 16.03 -18.13 -12.01
CA GLY A 179 14.85 -18.75 -11.39
C GLY A 179 15.12 -19.14 -9.94
N SER A 180 14.19 -18.84 -9.05
CA SER A 180 14.24 -19.25 -7.64
C SER A 180 12.92 -19.91 -7.19
N PRO A 181 12.96 -21.12 -6.62
CA PRO A 181 11.80 -21.74 -5.97
C PRO A 181 11.23 -20.87 -4.84
N ASN A 182 12.08 -20.25 -4.02
CA ASN A 182 11.64 -19.41 -2.91
C ASN A 182 10.88 -18.18 -3.41
N VAL A 183 11.29 -17.60 -4.56
CA VAL A 183 10.53 -16.49 -5.18
C VAL A 183 9.18 -16.96 -5.70
N ARG A 184 9.09 -18.18 -6.25
CA ARG A 184 7.80 -18.75 -6.68
C ARG A 184 6.83 -18.92 -5.52
N GLU A 185 7.27 -19.50 -4.42
CA GLU A 185 6.43 -19.70 -3.23
C GLU A 185 6.00 -18.36 -2.62
N TRP A 186 6.92 -17.39 -2.56
CA TRP A 186 6.60 -16.07 -2.04
C TRP A 186 5.65 -15.29 -2.96
N ALA A 187 5.81 -15.39 -4.29
CA ALA A 187 4.90 -14.77 -5.25
C ALA A 187 3.47 -15.31 -5.10
N ALA A 188 3.32 -16.63 -4.92
CA ALA A 188 2.01 -17.23 -4.64
C ALA A 188 1.43 -16.71 -3.32
N ALA A 189 2.22 -16.73 -2.23
CA ALA A 189 1.76 -16.25 -0.92
C ALA A 189 1.32 -14.77 -0.95
N VAL A 190 2.07 -13.90 -1.63
CA VAL A 190 1.71 -12.48 -1.76
C VAL A 190 0.49 -12.28 -2.65
N ALA A 191 0.36 -13.03 -3.75
CA ALA A 191 -0.84 -12.99 -4.59
C ALA A 191 -2.10 -13.37 -3.81
N ASP A 192 -1.99 -14.35 -2.92
CA ASP A 192 -3.12 -14.87 -2.15
C ASP A 192 -3.51 -13.95 -1.00
N LEU A 193 -2.54 -13.33 -0.34
CA LEU A 193 -2.79 -12.46 0.81
C LEU A 193 -3.15 -11.02 0.42
N ALA A 194 -2.51 -10.47 -0.61
CA ALA A 194 -2.57 -9.04 -0.89
C ALA A 194 -3.71 -8.63 -1.82
N LEU A 195 -4.16 -9.53 -2.70
CA LEU A 195 -5.22 -9.26 -3.67
C LEU A 195 -6.53 -9.94 -3.23
N PRO A 196 -7.71 -9.36 -3.52
CA PRO A 196 -8.97 -10.00 -3.18
C PRO A 196 -9.18 -11.39 -3.79
N PRO A 197 -9.74 -12.35 -3.03
CA PRO A 197 -9.99 -13.70 -3.50
C PRO A 197 -11.29 -13.79 -4.30
N THR A 198 -11.54 -12.81 -5.18
CA THR A 198 -12.74 -12.76 -6.01
C THR A 198 -12.43 -13.17 -7.46
N PRO A 199 -13.43 -13.62 -8.25
CA PRO A 199 -13.22 -14.00 -9.65
C PRO A 199 -12.58 -12.89 -10.50
N GLU A 200 -12.91 -11.63 -10.24
CA GLU A 200 -12.40 -10.45 -10.96
C GLU A 200 -10.88 -10.29 -10.79
N HIS A 201 -10.35 -10.70 -9.63
CA HIS A 201 -8.94 -10.61 -9.30
C HIS A 201 -8.16 -11.89 -9.63
N ALA A 202 -8.83 -12.96 -10.02
CA ALA A 202 -8.21 -14.26 -10.27
C ALA A 202 -7.14 -14.17 -11.38
N PHE A 203 -7.35 -13.35 -12.40
CA PHE A 203 -6.36 -13.11 -13.44
C PHE A 203 -5.08 -12.48 -12.86
N PHE A 204 -5.22 -11.40 -12.09
CA PHE A 204 -4.08 -10.65 -11.53
C PHE A 204 -3.35 -11.43 -10.45
N ARG A 205 -4.04 -12.20 -9.61
CA ARG A 205 -3.42 -13.15 -8.66
C ARG A 205 -2.55 -14.17 -9.39
N ASN A 206 -3.10 -14.79 -10.43
CA ASN A 206 -2.35 -15.73 -11.27
C ASN A 206 -1.16 -15.07 -11.99
N LEU A 207 -1.29 -13.79 -12.36
CA LEU A 207 -0.23 -13.04 -13.02
C LEU A 207 0.90 -12.70 -12.05
N LEU A 208 0.57 -12.17 -10.86
CA LEU A 208 1.55 -11.83 -9.82
C LEU A 208 2.33 -13.06 -9.35
N ALA A 209 1.64 -14.19 -9.18
CA ALA A 209 2.28 -15.47 -8.86
C ALA A 209 3.26 -15.98 -9.94
N LYS A 210 3.19 -15.43 -11.17
CA LYS A 210 4.05 -15.80 -12.31
C LYS A 210 5.09 -14.74 -12.68
N ARG A 211 4.83 -13.47 -12.36
CA ARG A 211 5.59 -12.32 -12.88
C ARG A 211 6.09 -11.44 -11.75
N LEU A 212 6.84 -12.04 -10.84
CA LEU A 212 7.49 -11.35 -9.74
C LEU A 212 9.01 -11.42 -9.89
N TYR A 213 9.65 -10.27 -9.75
CA TYR A 213 11.09 -10.07 -9.78
C TYR A 213 11.53 -9.53 -8.41
N VAL A 214 12.53 -10.18 -7.82
CA VAL A 214 13.29 -9.65 -6.70
C VAL A 214 14.57 -9.06 -7.27
N VAL A 215 14.75 -7.76 -7.11
CA VAL A 215 15.93 -6.99 -7.53
C VAL A 215 16.65 -6.43 -6.30
N SER A 216 17.84 -5.86 -6.47
CA SER A 216 18.54 -5.18 -5.37
C SER A 216 17.71 -4.01 -4.80
N ALA A 217 18.05 -3.58 -3.59
CA ALA A 217 17.38 -2.44 -2.96
C ALA A 217 17.58 -1.13 -3.75
N ASP A 218 18.74 -0.95 -4.39
CA ASP A 218 19.10 0.23 -5.16
C ASP A 218 18.44 0.24 -6.54
N LEU A 219 18.41 -0.90 -7.25
CA LEU A 219 17.62 -1.00 -8.49
C LEU A 219 16.13 -0.80 -8.20
N PHE A 220 15.60 -1.36 -7.11
CA PHE A 220 14.20 -1.13 -6.73
C PHE A 220 13.91 0.34 -6.45
N LYS A 221 14.84 1.07 -5.81
CA LYS A 221 14.73 2.51 -5.60
C LYS A 221 14.65 3.25 -6.93
N ALA A 222 15.52 2.91 -7.87
CA ALA A 222 15.55 3.53 -9.19
C ALA A 222 14.26 3.26 -9.98
N LEU A 223 13.83 2.00 -10.05
CA LEU A 223 12.56 1.60 -10.66
C LEU A 223 11.37 2.34 -10.04
N SER A 224 11.34 2.49 -8.70
CA SER A 224 10.27 3.21 -8.00
C SER A 224 10.21 4.71 -8.27
N ARG A 225 11.26 5.28 -8.88
CA ARG A 225 11.32 6.70 -9.28
C ARG A 225 11.08 6.89 -10.77
N GLU A 226 11.49 5.93 -11.59
CA GLU A 226 11.44 6.06 -13.05
C GLU A 226 10.20 5.42 -13.67
N CYS A 227 9.62 4.40 -13.01
CA CYS A 227 8.44 3.68 -13.49
C CYS A 227 7.12 4.27 -12.95
N THR A 228 7.16 5.40 -12.24
CA THR A 228 5.96 6.14 -11.81
C THR A 228 5.46 7.08 -12.91
N PRO A 229 4.18 7.04 -13.29
CA PRO A 229 3.64 7.98 -14.27
C PRO A 229 3.81 9.43 -13.84
N VAL A 230 4.31 10.25 -14.76
CA VAL A 230 4.37 11.71 -14.62
C VAL A 230 3.48 12.33 -15.69
N VAL A 231 2.46 13.07 -15.27
CA VAL A 231 1.46 13.67 -16.17
C VAL A 231 1.54 15.18 -16.10
N ALA A 232 1.71 15.81 -17.26
CA ALA A 232 1.60 17.26 -17.40
C ALA A 232 0.13 17.68 -17.41
N ARG A 233 -0.22 18.66 -16.57
CA ARG A 233 -1.56 19.23 -16.45
C ARG A 233 -1.50 20.71 -16.74
N VAL A 234 -2.48 21.21 -17.49
CA VAL A 234 -2.64 22.63 -17.82
C VAL A 234 -4.03 23.08 -17.44
N GLN A 235 -4.15 24.34 -17.08
CA GLN A 235 -5.44 25.01 -16.96
C GLN A 235 -5.67 25.84 -18.22
N LEU A 236 -6.79 25.60 -18.89
CA LEU A 236 -7.19 26.41 -20.05
C LEU A 236 -7.73 27.77 -19.60
N GLY A 237 -7.58 28.77 -20.47
CA GLY A 237 -8.13 30.10 -20.29
C GLY A 237 -9.66 30.09 -20.22
N ALA A 238 -10.20 31.07 -19.51
CA ALA A 238 -11.64 31.24 -19.39
C ALA A 238 -12.30 31.50 -20.76
N GLU A 239 -13.59 31.23 -20.83
CA GLU A 239 -14.43 31.61 -21.96
C GLU A 239 -14.57 33.13 -22.02
N VAL A 240 -14.52 33.68 -23.23
CA VAL A 240 -14.81 35.10 -23.49
C VAL A 240 -15.99 35.14 -24.45
N ASP A 241 -17.06 35.83 -24.05
CA ASP A 241 -18.31 35.94 -24.82
C ASP A 241 -18.92 34.60 -25.25
N GLY A 242 -18.84 33.59 -24.38
CA GLY A 242 -19.35 32.23 -24.65
C GLY A 242 -18.49 31.43 -25.63
N VAL A 243 -17.30 31.92 -26.00
CA VAL A 243 -16.34 31.22 -26.85
C VAL A 243 -15.15 30.76 -26.02
N PRO A 244 -14.83 29.44 -26.01
CA PRO A 244 -13.62 28.94 -25.37
C PRO A 244 -12.38 29.49 -26.07
N THR A 245 -11.49 30.13 -25.32
CA THR A 245 -10.20 30.65 -25.82
C THR A 245 -9.28 29.53 -26.29
N LYS A 246 -9.39 28.33 -25.67
CA LYS A 246 -8.58 27.13 -25.96
C LYS A 246 -7.06 27.37 -25.89
N THR A 247 -6.64 28.37 -25.11
CA THR A 247 -5.23 28.63 -24.81
C THR A 247 -4.91 28.24 -23.37
N VAL A 248 -3.64 27.95 -23.08
CA VAL A 248 -3.19 27.66 -21.70
C VAL A 248 -3.12 28.97 -20.92
N ALA A 249 -3.79 29.01 -19.76
CA ALA A 249 -3.69 30.11 -18.81
C ALA A 249 -2.64 29.84 -17.72
N HIS A 250 -2.57 28.60 -17.23
CA HIS A 250 -1.59 28.19 -16.20
C HIS A 250 -1.03 26.79 -16.48
N GLY A 251 0.23 26.58 -16.08
CA GLY A 251 0.96 25.33 -16.26
C GLY A 251 2.03 25.41 -17.38
N PRO A 252 2.65 24.27 -17.76
CA PRO A 252 2.34 22.92 -17.27
C PRO A 252 2.74 22.70 -15.81
N PHE A 253 1.94 21.92 -15.10
CA PHE A 253 2.27 21.34 -13.79
C PHE A 253 2.47 19.84 -13.96
N TYR A 254 3.50 19.27 -13.34
CA TYR A 254 3.80 17.85 -13.42
C TYR A 254 3.40 17.13 -12.13
N SER A 255 2.46 16.19 -12.26
CA SER A 255 2.00 15.34 -11.16
C SER A 255 2.53 13.92 -11.33
N GLU A 256 3.10 13.38 -10.26
CA GLU A 256 3.54 12.00 -10.17
C GLU A 256 2.43 11.12 -9.59
N TYR A 257 2.33 9.87 -10.04
CA TYR A 257 1.38 8.88 -9.52
C TYR A 257 2.08 7.55 -9.26
N LEU A 258 1.62 6.81 -8.26
CA LEU A 258 1.83 5.37 -8.25
C LEU A 258 1.07 4.75 -9.42
N PRO A 259 1.64 3.78 -10.15
CA PRO A 259 0.90 3.08 -11.19
C PRO A 259 -0.26 2.27 -10.59
N ALA A 260 -1.31 2.06 -11.39
CA ALA A 260 -2.25 0.96 -11.15
C ALA A 260 -1.46 -0.36 -11.07
N GLU A 261 -2.00 -1.36 -10.38
CA GLU A 261 -1.35 -2.64 -10.02
C GLU A 261 -0.35 -2.57 -8.85
N THR A 262 -0.08 -1.38 -8.30
CA THR A 262 0.80 -1.24 -7.12
C THR A 262 0.21 -1.92 -5.89
N VAL A 263 1.01 -2.72 -5.19
CA VAL A 263 0.63 -3.36 -3.92
C VAL A 263 1.35 -2.68 -2.76
N MET A 264 0.60 -2.25 -1.76
CA MET A 264 1.12 -1.67 -0.52
C MET A 264 0.53 -2.38 0.70
N VAL A 265 1.16 -2.22 1.87
CA VAL A 265 0.68 -2.79 3.13
C VAL A 265 0.82 -1.80 4.29
N ALA A 266 -0.24 -1.63 5.07
CA ALA A 266 -0.27 -0.91 6.33
C ALA A 266 -0.50 -1.87 7.51
N LEU A 267 -0.11 -1.46 8.71
CA LEU A 267 -0.51 -2.12 9.95
C LEU A 267 -1.71 -1.35 10.54
N LEU A 268 -2.74 -2.07 10.96
CA LEU A 268 -3.82 -1.55 11.79
C LEU A 268 -3.59 -2.07 13.22
N GLU A 269 -3.65 -1.19 14.22
CA GLU A 269 -3.41 -1.56 15.63
C GLU A 269 -4.42 -0.89 16.57
N THR A 270 -5.03 -1.66 17.47
CA THR A 270 -5.94 -1.14 18.51
C THR A 270 -5.86 -1.97 19.79
N ARG A 271 -6.32 -1.40 20.90
CA ARG A 271 -6.53 -2.14 22.15
C ARG A 271 -7.93 -2.74 22.26
N ARG A 272 -8.81 -2.49 21.29
CA ARG A 272 -10.20 -2.91 21.33
C ARG A 272 -10.52 -3.75 20.10
N VAL A 273 -10.63 -5.07 20.29
CA VAL A 273 -10.78 -6.03 19.18
C VAL A 273 -12.04 -5.78 18.35
N ALA A 274 -13.16 -5.43 19.00
CA ALA A 274 -14.43 -5.18 18.34
C ALA A 274 -14.32 -4.06 17.29
N GLU A 275 -13.61 -2.98 17.60
CA GLU A 275 -13.37 -1.88 16.66
C GLU A 275 -12.48 -2.29 15.47
N LEU A 276 -11.52 -3.21 15.69
CA LEU A 276 -10.76 -3.78 14.58
C LEU A 276 -11.67 -4.67 13.72
N ASP A 277 -12.57 -5.43 14.32
CA ASP A 277 -13.51 -6.35 13.65
C ASP A 277 -14.49 -5.58 12.79
N THR A 278 -15.11 -4.56 13.36
CA THR A 278 -15.98 -3.63 12.63
C THR A 278 -15.23 -3.01 11.45
N LEU A 279 -14.03 -2.45 11.68
CA LEU A 279 -13.27 -1.82 10.61
C LEU A 279 -12.86 -2.84 9.54
N ALA A 280 -12.49 -4.07 9.93
CA ALA A 280 -12.14 -5.11 8.97
C ALA A 280 -13.33 -5.47 8.08
N GLY A 281 -14.54 -5.61 8.65
CA GLY A 281 -15.76 -5.90 7.90
C GLY A 281 -16.13 -4.82 6.88
N GLU A 282 -15.81 -3.56 7.16
CA GLU A 282 -16.05 -2.44 6.25
C GLU A 282 -14.97 -2.25 5.18
N LEU A 283 -13.81 -2.90 5.32
CA LEU A 283 -12.68 -2.70 4.43
C LEU A 283 -12.39 -3.93 3.57
N ASP A 284 -12.50 -5.14 4.11
CA ASP A 284 -12.05 -6.33 3.40
C ASP A 284 -12.85 -6.55 2.10
N GLY A 285 -12.14 -6.66 0.97
CA GLY A 285 -12.74 -6.77 -0.36
C GLY A 285 -13.37 -5.48 -0.91
N GLN A 286 -13.34 -4.36 -0.16
CA GLN A 286 -13.88 -3.07 -0.60
C GLN A 286 -12.84 -2.23 -1.34
N VAL A 287 -13.31 -1.24 -2.10
CA VAL A 287 -12.46 -0.22 -2.75
C VAL A 287 -12.51 1.07 -1.94
N VAL A 288 -11.34 1.61 -1.59
CA VAL A 288 -11.19 2.90 -0.92
C VAL A 288 -10.57 3.94 -1.85
N GLN A 289 -10.97 5.20 -1.66
CA GLN A 289 -10.38 6.36 -2.34
C GLN A 289 -9.20 6.88 -1.52
N VAL A 290 -8.01 6.90 -2.11
CA VAL A 290 -6.76 7.28 -1.45
C VAL A 290 -6.03 8.37 -2.24
N GLY A 291 -5.61 9.42 -1.54
CA GLY A 291 -4.88 10.53 -2.14
C GLY A 291 -5.79 11.55 -2.84
N GLY A 292 -5.18 12.42 -3.64
CA GLY A 292 -5.87 13.48 -4.39
C GLY A 292 -6.35 13.01 -5.76
N ASP A 293 -6.83 13.97 -6.57
CA ASP A 293 -7.24 13.75 -7.96
C ASP A 293 -8.40 12.76 -8.18
N GLU A 294 -9.24 12.59 -7.17
CA GLU A 294 -10.45 11.75 -7.20
C GLU A 294 -11.35 12.09 -8.40
N THR A 295 -11.64 13.38 -8.63
CA THR A 295 -12.55 13.83 -9.68
C THR A 295 -12.03 13.61 -11.10
N VAL A 296 -10.76 13.23 -11.24
CA VAL A 296 -10.14 12.81 -12.52
C VAL A 296 -9.75 11.33 -12.52
N GLY A 297 -10.40 10.53 -11.67
CA GLY A 297 -10.31 9.06 -11.66
C GLY A 297 -8.96 8.54 -11.20
N LYS A 298 -8.45 9.03 -10.06
CA LYS A 298 -7.20 8.58 -9.43
C LYS A 298 -7.50 8.11 -8.01
N GLY A 299 -6.69 7.18 -7.50
CA GLY A 299 -6.69 6.83 -6.08
C GLY A 299 -7.55 5.65 -5.64
N LEU A 300 -8.12 4.88 -6.56
CA LEU A 300 -8.91 3.69 -6.17
C LEU A 300 -7.97 2.55 -5.78
N MET A 301 -8.13 2.03 -4.57
CA MET A 301 -7.35 0.90 -4.06
C MET A 301 -8.28 -0.16 -3.45
N TRP A 302 -8.16 -1.40 -3.89
CA TRP A 302 -8.78 -2.57 -3.26
C TRP A 302 -8.13 -2.86 -1.92
N CYS A 303 -8.94 -3.17 -0.92
CA CYS A 303 -8.49 -3.48 0.42
C CYS A 303 -8.52 -4.99 0.68
N ARG A 304 -7.46 -5.48 1.34
CA ARG A 304 -7.44 -6.80 1.96
C ARG A 304 -6.97 -6.75 3.39
N VAL A 305 -7.79 -7.27 4.30
CA VAL A 305 -7.49 -7.27 5.74
C VAL A 305 -7.08 -8.66 6.17
N VAL A 306 -5.82 -8.81 6.59
CA VAL A 306 -5.23 -10.09 6.99
C VAL A 306 -4.98 -10.12 8.49
N ARG A 307 -5.43 -11.19 9.14
CA ARG A 307 -5.44 -11.39 10.60
C ARG A 307 -4.90 -12.78 10.96
N PRO A 308 -4.59 -13.07 12.25
CA PRO A 308 -4.27 -14.43 12.65
C PRO A 308 -5.38 -15.41 12.19
N GLY A 309 -4.97 -16.51 11.55
CA GLY A 309 -5.91 -17.52 11.04
C GLY A 309 -6.53 -17.22 9.67
N THR A 310 -6.28 -16.05 9.07
CA THR A 310 -6.58 -15.83 7.64
C THR A 310 -5.66 -16.75 6.82
N GLN A 311 -6.17 -17.89 6.35
CA GLN A 311 -5.42 -18.75 5.43
C GLN A 311 -5.36 -18.12 4.03
N ALA A 312 -4.24 -18.36 3.33
CA ALA A 312 -4.14 -18.14 1.91
C ALA A 312 -5.09 -19.11 1.18
N GLY A 313 -6.33 -18.70 0.94
CA GLY A 313 -7.21 -19.36 -0.03
C GLY A 313 -8.31 -20.29 0.48
N GLU A 314 -9.12 -19.88 1.48
CA GLU A 314 -10.50 -20.37 1.56
C GLU A 314 -11.45 -19.26 1.10
N ALA A 315 -11.94 -19.39 -0.13
CA ALA A 315 -13.15 -18.71 -0.56
C ALA A 315 -14.31 -19.41 0.16
N ASP A 316 -15.07 -18.67 0.96
CA ASP A 316 -16.39 -19.13 1.39
C ASP A 316 -17.20 -19.43 0.12
N SER A 317 -17.60 -20.69 0.01
CA SER A 317 -18.40 -21.27 -1.07
C SER A 317 -19.77 -20.64 -1.22
#